data_AF-A0A6B3EQB7-F1
#
_entry.id   AF-A0A6B3EQB7-F1
#
_cell.length_a   1.000
_cell.length_b   1.000
_cell.length_c   1.000
_cell.angle_alpha   90.00
_cell.angle_beta   90.00
_cell.angle_gamma   90.00
#
_symmetry.space_group_name_H-M   'P 1'
#
loop_
_entity.id
_entity.type
_entity.pdbx_description
1 polymer ?
#
loop_
_entity_poly.entity_id
_entity_poly.type
_entity_poly.pdbx_seq_one_letter_code
_entity_poly.pdbx_strand_id
1 'polypeptide(L)' 'IAFHGNNKTAPEIERAVAAGVGRIVVDSFQELARVAHTAQALGRVQRVQIRVTVGVEAHTHEFIATAHEDQK' A
#
# COMPACT_ATOMS: atom_id res chain seq x y z
N ILE A 1 -5.85 -10.51 8.73
CA ILE A 1 -5.89 -10.47 7.25
C ILE A 1 -5.36 -9.09 6.82
N ALA A 2 -4.38 -9.05 5.92
CA ALA A 2 -3.81 -7.82 5.35
C ALA A 2 -3.93 -7.88 3.83
N PHE A 3 -4.35 -6.78 3.21
CA PHE A 3 -4.51 -6.68 1.75
C PHE A 3 -3.27 -6.04 1.12
N HIS A 4 -2.60 -6.79 0.25
CA HIS A 4 -1.38 -6.43 -0.45
C HIS A 4 -1.61 -6.43 -1.97
N GLY A 5 -0.84 -5.64 -2.70
CA GLY A 5 -0.90 -5.54 -4.15
C GLY A 5 -0.32 -4.21 -4.62
N ASN A 6 0.38 -4.21 -5.76
CA ASN A 6 0.78 -2.98 -6.44
C ASN A 6 -0.40 -2.50 -7.29
N ASN A 7 -0.68 -1.19 -7.31
CA ASN A 7 -1.72 -0.58 -8.16
C ASN A 7 -3.18 -1.02 -7.88
N LYS A 8 -3.58 -1.09 -6.61
CA LYS A 8 -4.96 -1.49 -6.22
C LYS A 8 -6.00 -0.55 -6.82
N THR A 9 -6.99 -1.13 -7.49
CA THR A 9 -8.09 -0.39 -8.13
C THR A 9 -9.08 0.12 -7.09
N ALA A 10 -9.86 1.15 -7.44
CA ALA A 10 -10.90 1.68 -6.55
C ALA A 10 -11.92 0.60 -6.11
N PRO A 11 -12.43 -0.29 -7.00
CA PRO A 11 -13.35 -1.37 -6.60
C PRO A 11 -12.72 -2.42 -5.65
N GLU A 12 -11.41 -2.61 -5.70
CA GLU A 12 -10.71 -3.50 -4.76
C GLU A 12 -10.58 -2.87 -3.38
N ILE A 13 -10.26 -1.57 -3.33
CA ILE A 13 -10.19 -0.80 -2.09
C ILE A 13 -11.58 -0.74 -1.42
N GLU A 14 -12.64 -0.46 -2.18
CA GLU A 14 -14.02 -0.47 -1.70
C GLU A 14 -14.42 -1.81 -1.07
N ARG A 15 -14.15 -2.92 -1.77
CA ARG A 15 -14.44 -4.26 -1.24
C ARG A 15 -13.63 -4.55 0.02
N ALA A 16 -12.35 -4.18 0.07
CA ALA A 16 -11.52 -4.42 1.24
C ALA A 16 -12.00 -3.64 2.47
N VAL A 17 -12.38 -2.37 2.30
CA VAL A 17 -12.91 -1.54 3.40
C VAL A 17 -14.31 -2.02 3.82
N ALA A 18 -15.19 -2.33 2.88
CA ALA A 18 -16.54 -2.84 3.16
C ALA A 18 -16.51 -4.19 3.88
N ALA A 19 -15.57 -5.07 3.51
CA ALA A 19 -15.35 -6.36 4.17
C ALA A 19 -14.66 -6.24 5.54
N GLY A 20 -14.23 -5.05 5.94
CA GLY A 20 -13.55 -4.83 7.21
C GLY A 20 -12.15 -5.47 7.28
N VAL A 21 -11.41 -5.46 6.17
CA VAL A 21 -10.04 -5.98 6.16
C VAL A 21 -9.19 -5.23 7.19
N GLY A 22 -8.50 -5.99 8.05
CA GLY A 22 -7.81 -5.44 9.21
C GLY A 22 -6.76 -4.38 8.89
N ARG A 23 -6.00 -4.54 7.80
CA ARG A 23 -4.99 -3.57 7.32
C ARG A 23 -4.88 -3.56 5.79
N ILE A 24 -4.75 -2.37 5.20
CA ILE A 24 -4.38 -2.18 3.79
C ILE A 24 -2.95 -1.65 3.74
N VAL A 25 -2.07 -2.32 3.00
CA VAL A 25 -0.70 -1.83 2.78
C VAL A 25 -0.70 -0.92 1.56
N VAL A 26 -0.45 0.37 1.75
CA VAL A 26 -0.42 1.37 0.67
C VAL A 26 1.01 1.61 0.20
N ASP A 27 1.18 1.84 -1.10
CA ASP A 27 2.49 2.09 -1.71
C ASP A 27 2.65 3.48 -2.35
N SER A 28 1.57 4.27 -2.40
CA SER A 28 1.59 5.61 -2.96
C SER A 28 0.62 6.56 -2.24
N PHE A 29 0.88 7.86 -2.32
CA PHE A 29 -0.02 8.89 -1.78
C PHE A 29 -1.40 8.86 -2.46
N GLN A 30 -1.45 8.51 -3.75
CA GLN A 30 -2.70 8.36 -4.48
C GLN A 30 -3.54 7.20 -3.92
N GLU A 31 -2.90 6.07 -3.61
CA GLU A 31 -3.59 4.94 -3.00
C GLU A 31 -4.09 5.28 -1.59
N LEU A 32 -3.29 5.99 -0.79
CA LEU A 32 -3.71 6.48 0.52
C LEU A 32 -4.94 7.39 0.43
N ALA A 33 -4.96 8.32 -0.54
CA ALA A 33 -6.09 9.20 -0.76
C ALA A 33 -7.37 8.42 -1.15
N ARG A 34 -7.25 7.39 -2.00
CA ARG A 34 -8.38 6.51 -2.35
C ARG A 34 -8.92 5.78 -1.13
N VAL A 35 -8.05 5.18 -0.32
CA VAL A 35 -8.46 4.49 0.92
C VAL A 35 -9.15 5.44 1.89
N ALA A 36 -8.63 6.65 2.06
CA ALA A 36 -9.22 7.65 2.95
C ALA A 36 -10.62 8.07 2.49
N HIS A 37 -10.80 8.34 1.19
CA HIS A 37 -12.10 8.70 0.61
C HIS A 37 -13.13 7.57 0.79
N THR A 38 -12.76 6.34 0.45
CA THR A 38 -13.62 5.16 0.62
C THR A 38 -13.99 4.92 2.09
N ALA A 39 -13.02 5.01 3.00
CA ALA A 39 -13.27 4.83 4.43
C ALA A 39 -14.23 5.88 4.98
N GLN A 40 -14.09 7.14 4.56
CA GLN A 40 -15.00 8.22 4.90
C GLN A 40 -16.41 7.96 4.35
N ALA A 41 -16.54 7.57 3.08
CA ALA A 41 -17.82 7.26 2.46
C ALA A 41 -18.57 6.11 3.15
N LEU A 42 -17.82 5.14 3.71
CA LEU A 42 -18.38 3.98 4.41
C LEU A 42 -18.50 4.19 5.94
N GLY A 43 -18.14 5.37 6.46
CA GLY A 43 -18.17 5.66 7.90
C GLY A 43 -17.25 4.77 8.73
N ARG A 44 -16.10 4.37 8.17
CA ARG A 44 -15.13 3.46 8.80
C ARG A 44 -13.79 4.15 9.04
N VAL A 45 -13.07 3.67 10.05
CA VAL A 45 -11.64 3.98 10.23
C VAL A 45 -10.84 2.78 9.73
N GLN A 46 -10.34 2.86 8.49
CA GLN A 46 -9.50 1.81 7.91
C GLN A 46 -8.06 1.95 8.42
N ARG A 47 -7.50 0.88 9.01
CA ARG A 47 -6.09 0.86 9.38
C ARG A 47 -5.23 0.61 8.14
N VAL A 48 -4.12 1.34 8.04
CA VAL A 48 -3.18 1.23 6.93
C VAL A 48 -1.76 0.97 7.41
N GLN A 49 -0.93 0.42 6.53
CA GLN A 49 0.53 0.39 6.65
C GLN A 49 1.12 1.02 5.39
N ILE A 50 2.21 1.77 5.52
CA ILE A 50 2.90 2.38 4.39
C ILE A 50 4.08 1.50 4.00
N ARG A 51 4.16 1.09 2.73
CA ARG A 51 5.34 0.43 2.20
C ARG A 51 6.42 1.47 1.97
N VAL A 52 7.49 1.39 2.75
CA VAL A 52 8.68 2.26 2.60
C VAL A 52 9.78 1.46 1.93
N THR A 53 10.28 1.94 0.79
CA THR A 53 11.48 1.40 0.15
C THR A 53 12.69 2.09 0.77
N VAL A 54 13.40 1.41 1.68
CA VAL A 54 14.59 1.96 2.36
C VAL A 54 15.89 1.79 1.55
N GLY A 55 15.81 1.33 0.30
CA GLY A 55 16.99 1.04 -0.53
C GLY A 55 17.85 -0.12 0.00
N VAL A 56 17.31 -0.94 0.91
CA VAL A 56 17.97 -2.12 1.46
C VAL A 56 17.33 -3.35 0.84
N GLU A 57 18.00 -3.94 -0.15
CA GLU A 57 17.68 -5.27 -0.64
C GLU A 57 18.47 -6.29 0.18
N ALA A 58 17.78 -7.08 0.99
CA ALA A 58 18.40 -8.16 1.74
C ALA A 58 18.67 -9.35 0.80
N HIS A 59 19.70 -9.23 -0.02
CA HIS A 59 20.28 -10.37 -0.74
C HIS A 59 21.22 -11.11 0.21
N THR A 60 21.05 -12.42 0.38
CA THR A 60 22.17 -13.24 0.85
C THR A 60 23.20 -13.26 -0.27
N HIS A 61 24.27 -12.49 -0.07
CA HIS A 61 25.41 -12.29 -0.98
C HIS A 61 25.06 -11.80 -2.39
N GLU A 62 24.73 -10.51 -2.52
CA GLU A 62 25.49 -9.64 -3.43
C GLU A 62 25.26 -8.17 -3.06
N PHE A 63 26.36 -7.43 -3.02
CA PHE A 63 26.43 -6.02 -2.68
C PHE A 63 26.22 -5.24 -3.99
N ILE A 64 25.07 -4.60 -4.19
CA ILE A 64 24.97 -3.54 -5.21
C ILE A 64 24.25 -2.36 -4.57
N ALA A 65 25.05 -1.39 -4.13
CA ALA A 65 24.60 -0.04 -3.85
C ALA A 65 24.63 0.73 -5.18
N THR A 66 23.46 1.06 -5.72
CA THR A 66 23.34 2.09 -6.75
C THR A 66 22.25 3.08 -6.35
N ALA A 67 22.65 4.34 -6.29
CA ALA A 67 21.78 5.47 -6.03
C ALA A 67 20.84 5.68 -7.23
N HIS A 68 19.55 5.87 -6.93
CA HIS A 68 18.46 6.27 -7.83
C HIS A 68 18.19 5.33 -9.01
N GLU A 69 17.11 4.56 -8.92
CA GLU A 69 16.43 4.06 -10.11
C GLU A 69 14.92 4.33 -10.06
N ASP A 70 14.53 5.09 -11.07
CA ASP A 70 13.20 5.46 -11.53
C ASP A 70 12.34 4.20 -11.74
N GLN A 71 11.13 4.18 -11.18
CA GLN A 71 10.16 3.10 -11.42
C GLN A 71 8.80 3.73 -11.74
N LYS A 72 8.27 3.30 -12.90
CA LYS A 72 7.02 3.76 -13.52
C LYS A 72 5.78 3.31 -12.76
#